data_AF-A0A7C5TEF2-F1
#
_entry.id   AF-A0A7C5TEF2-F1
#
_cell.length_a   1.000
_cell.length_b   1.000
_cell.length_c   1.000
_cell.angle_alpha   90.00
_cell.angle_beta   90.00
_cell.angle_gamma   90.00
#
_symmetry.space_group_name_H-M   'P 1'
#
loop_
_entity.id
_entity.type
_entity.pdbx_description
1 polymer ?
#
loop_
_entity_poly.entity_id
_entity_poly.type
_entity_poly.pdbx_seq_one_letter_code
_entity_poly.pdbx_strand_id
1 'polypeptide(L)'
;MIFKFFNSPKSVEKRFKRYVGKPVTLGDGRVIGTVDGIKLSKNDLKPISIIVRMGDGSTKEFNVNEVGAVFMADKVVFQRFNDEYASIVSTLRNEVASIKERLRDIVDKLNRLSDLLLQGGIKEDLYRDIRERLERERVKWIRQCNDKVGSINDLIAELDRKIGDAEKRKGELMIKQVVGDLGDDEKRELSGIEELLNQLRKTRSELLSLRMELEKDCY
;
A
#
# COMPACT_ATOMS: atom_id res chain seq x y z
N MET A 1 -28.91 -44.72 0.35
CA MET A 1 -27.80 -44.54 -0.62
C MET A 1 -27.58 -43.06 -0.83
N ILE A 2 -26.40 -42.55 -0.44
CA ILE A 2 -26.04 -41.14 -0.60
C ILE A 2 -25.36 -41.01 -1.97
N PHE A 3 -26.04 -40.40 -2.95
CA PHE A 3 -25.45 -40.07 -4.25
C PHE A 3 -24.41 -38.97 -4.06
N LYS A 4 -23.12 -39.33 -4.07
CA LYS A 4 -22.03 -38.38 -4.27
C LYS A 4 -22.01 -38.00 -5.75
N PHE A 5 -22.57 -36.84 -6.07
CA PHE A 5 -22.43 -36.23 -7.39
C PHE A 5 -20.97 -35.87 -7.62
N PHE A 6 -20.28 -36.67 -8.44
CA PHE A 6 -18.98 -36.30 -9.00
C PHE A 6 -19.20 -35.15 -9.99
N ASN A 7 -18.86 -33.93 -9.59
CA ASN A 7 -18.72 -32.84 -10.55
C ASN A 7 -17.60 -33.20 -11.52
N SER A 8 -17.94 -33.37 -12.80
CA SER A 8 -16.94 -33.64 -13.84
C SER A 8 -15.97 -32.45 -13.98
N PRO A 9 -14.70 -32.67 -14.35
CA PRO A 9 -13.72 -31.59 -14.56
C PRO A 9 -14.23 -30.47 -15.47
N LYS A 10 -14.98 -30.85 -16.53
CA LYS A 10 -15.60 -29.92 -17.49
C LYS A 10 -16.67 -29.01 -16.85
N SER A 11 -17.32 -29.43 -15.78
CA SER A 11 -18.33 -28.62 -15.06
C SER A 11 -17.71 -27.53 -14.19
N VAL A 12 -16.54 -27.79 -13.60
CA VAL A 12 -15.81 -26.85 -12.76
C VAL A 12 -15.15 -25.76 -13.61
N GLU A 13 -14.55 -26.12 -14.74
CA GLU A 13 -14.02 -25.15 -15.69
C GLU A 13 -15.12 -24.24 -16.26
N LYS A 14 -16.28 -24.80 -16.64
CA LYS A 14 -17.44 -23.99 -17.07
C LYS A 14 -17.91 -23.02 -15.99
N ARG A 15 -17.86 -23.43 -14.71
CA ARG A 15 -18.26 -22.58 -13.58
C ARG A 15 -17.39 -21.35 -13.44
N PHE A 16 -16.08 -21.45 -13.65
CA PHE A 16 -15.19 -20.28 -13.52
C PHE A 16 -15.09 -19.47 -14.82
N LYS A 17 -15.24 -20.09 -15.99
CA LYS A 17 -15.32 -19.36 -17.27
C LYS A 17 -16.45 -18.32 -17.33
N ARG A 18 -17.56 -18.53 -16.61
CA ARG A 18 -18.68 -17.56 -16.55
C ARG A 18 -18.32 -16.23 -15.86
N TYR A 19 -17.20 -16.20 -15.13
CA TYR A 19 -16.71 -14.99 -14.49
C TYR A 19 -15.91 -14.11 -15.43
N VAL A 20 -15.45 -14.62 -16.58
CA VAL A 20 -14.78 -13.79 -17.58
C VAL A 20 -15.74 -12.69 -18.05
N GLY A 21 -15.25 -11.45 -18.07
CA GLY A 21 -16.03 -10.24 -18.34
C GLY A 21 -16.84 -9.71 -17.14
N LYS A 22 -16.84 -10.39 -15.99
CA LYS A 22 -17.47 -9.86 -14.77
C LYS A 22 -16.56 -8.81 -14.11
N PRO A 23 -17.14 -7.79 -13.45
CA PRO A 23 -16.36 -6.80 -12.72
C PRO A 23 -15.65 -7.43 -11.52
N VAL A 24 -14.43 -6.96 -11.28
CA VAL A 24 -13.68 -7.21 -10.05
C VAL A 24 -13.80 -5.99 -9.17
N THR A 25 -14.23 -6.20 -7.93
CA THR A 25 -14.51 -5.15 -6.97
C THR A 25 -13.70 -5.33 -5.69
N LEU A 26 -13.46 -4.26 -4.95
CA LEU A 26 -12.90 -4.32 -3.61
C LEU A 26 -13.99 -4.59 -2.57
N GLY A 27 -13.58 -4.91 -1.34
CA GLY A 27 -14.50 -5.09 -0.21
C GLY A 27 -15.37 -3.86 0.09
N ASP A 28 -14.93 -2.66 -0.33
CA ASP A 28 -15.69 -1.40 -0.22
C ASP A 28 -16.62 -1.12 -1.41
N GLY A 29 -16.66 -2.02 -2.41
CA GLY A 29 -17.53 -1.94 -3.58
C GLY A 29 -16.93 -1.25 -4.81
N ARG A 30 -15.72 -0.67 -4.74
CA ARG A 30 -15.05 -0.05 -5.89
C ARG A 30 -14.65 -1.06 -6.95
N VAL A 31 -14.83 -0.75 -8.23
CA VAL A 31 -14.47 -1.64 -9.35
C VAL A 31 -13.02 -1.38 -9.76
N ILE A 32 -12.17 -2.40 -9.72
CA ILE A 32 -10.74 -2.29 -10.10
C ILE A 32 -10.46 -2.76 -11.52
N GLY A 33 -11.41 -3.46 -12.13
CA GLY A 33 -11.26 -3.97 -13.49
C GLY A 33 -12.29 -5.03 -13.83
N THR A 34 -12.00 -5.79 -14.86
CA THR A 34 -12.82 -6.92 -15.33
C THR A 34 -11.99 -8.19 -15.35
N VAL A 35 -12.61 -9.32 -15.04
CA VAL A 35 -11.94 -10.62 -15.11
C VAL A 35 -11.64 -10.92 -16.58
N ASP A 36 -10.36 -10.99 -16.91
CA ASP A 36 -9.88 -11.39 -18.23
C ASP A 36 -9.70 -12.92 -18.30
N GLY A 37 -9.32 -13.54 -17.18
CA GLY A 37 -9.16 -14.99 -17.08
C GLY A 37 -9.02 -15.46 -15.64
N ILE A 38 -9.18 -16.77 -15.41
CA ILE A 38 -8.95 -17.42 -14.11
C ILE A 38 -8.12 -18.66 -14.37
N LYS A 39 -6.96 -18.77 -13.71
CA LYS A 39 -6.15 -19.99 -13.75
C LYS A 39 -6.59 -20.92 -12.64
N LEU A 40 -6.78 -22.19 -13.00
CA LEU A 40 -7.18 -23.26 -12.08
C LEU A 40 -6.00 -24.20 -11.82
N SER A 41 -5.94 -24.72 -10.59
CA SER A 41 -4.99 -25.75 -10.19
C SER A 41 -5.28 -27.03 -10.97
N LYS A 42 -4.22 -27.65 -11.52
CA LYS A 42 -4.35 -28.89 -12.29
C LYS A 42 -4.82 -30.08 -11.44
N ASN A 43 -4.65 -30.01 -10.11
CA ASN A 43 -4.92 -31.13 -9.20
C ASN A 43 -6.36 -31.13 -8.67
N ASP A 44 -6.85 -29.97 -8.22
CA ASP A 44 -8.15 -29.85 -7.55
C ASP A 44 -9.12 -28.88 -8.25
N LEU A 45 -8.71 -28.32 -9.40
CA LEU A 45 -9.49 -27.38 -10.22
C LEU A 45 -9.97 -26.14 -9.45
N LYS A 46 -9.31 -25.82 -8.33
CA LYS A 46 -9.58 -24.59 -7.58
C LYS A 46 -8.88 -23.40 -8.24
N PRO A 47 -9.48 -22.20 -8.17
CA PRO A 47 -8.86 -21.00 -8.69
C PRO A 47 -7.60 -20.66 -7.89
N ILE A 48 -6.48 -20.51 -8.60
CA ILE A 48 -5.17 -20.14 -8.02
C ILE A 48 -4.87 -18.67 -8.28
N SER A 49 -5.22 -18.18 -9.47
CA SER A 49 -5.03 -16.78 -9.84
C SER A 49 -6.16 -16.26 -10.72
N ILE A 50 -6.33 -14.95 -10.69
CA ILE A 50 -7.30 -14.19 -11.47
C ILE A 50 -6.53 -13.16 -12.28
N ILE A 51 -6.68 -13.22 -13.59
CA ILE A 51 -6.15 -12.22 -14.51
C ILE A 51 -7.22 -11.15 -14.63
N VAL A 52 -6.88 -9.92 -14.27
CA VAL A 52 -7.78 -8.77 -14.27
C VAL A 52 -7.28 -7.80 -15.32
N ARG A 53 -8.16 -7.45 -16.26
CA ARG A 53 -7.97 -6.29 -17.12
C ARG A 53 -8.36 -5.06 -16.32
N MET A 54 -7.34 -4.30 -15.95
CA MET A 54 -7.45 -3.09 -15.15
C MET A 54 -8.11 -1.96 -15.98
N GLY A 55 -8.57 -0.91 -15.31
CA GLY A 55 -9.21 0.24 -15.97
C GLY A 55 -8.30 0.96 -16.98
N ASP A 56 -6.98 0.90 -16.80
CA ASP A 56 -5.95 1.43 -17.70
C ASP A 56 -5.68 0.54 -18.93
N GLY A 57 -6.43 -0.56 -19.09
CA GLY A 57 -6.25 -1.53 -20.17
C GLY A 57 -5.13 -2.54 -19.96
N SER A 58 -4.29 -2.37 -18.93
CA SER A 58 -3.27 -3.36 -18.57
C SER A 58 -3.90 -4.62 -17.99
N THR A 59 -3.21 -5.75 -18.12
CA THR A 59 -3.61 -7.01 -17.48
C THR A 59 -2.66 -7.31 -16.33
N LYS A 60 -3.23 -7.52 -15.14
CA LYS A 60 -2.49 -7.97 -13.94
C LYS A 60 -3.04 -9.30 -13.46
N GLU A 61 -2.14 -10.18 -13.05
CA GLU A 61 -2.48 -11.46 -12.45
C GLU A 61 -2.39 -11.36 -10.92
N PHE A 62 -3.46 -11.77 -10.24
CA PHE A 62 -3.58 -11.75 -8.79
C PHE A 62 -3.75 -13.16 -8.25
N ASN A 63 -3.01 -13.52 -7.21
CA ASN A 63 -3.22 -14.78 -6.52
C ASN A 63 -4.52 -14.71 -5.69
N VAL A 64 -5.37 -15.73 -5.84
CA VAL A 64 -6.71 -15.80 -5.21
C VAL A 64 -6.64 -15.75 -3.69
N ASN A 65 -5.64 -16.42 -3.09
CA ASN A 65 -5.49 -16.50 -1.65
C ASN A 65 -4.93 -15.21 -1.06
N GLU A 66 -4.00 -14.55 -1.78
CA GLU A 66 -3.40 -13.28 -1.35
C GLU A 66 -4.45 -12.17 -1.32
N VAL A 67 -5.27 -12.09 -2.37
CA VAL A 67 -6.30 -11.04 -2.46
C VAL A 67 -7.61 -11.40 -1.74
N GLY A 68 -7.70 -12.59 -1.16
CA GLY A 68 -8.92 -13.11 -0.54
C GLY A 68 -10.11 -13.03 -1.49
N ALA A 69 -9.99 -13.58 -2.70
CA ALA A 69 -11.01 -13.42 -3.73
C ALA A 69 -12.30 -14.20 -3.39
N VAL A 70 -13.43 -13.50 -3.37
CA VAL A 70 -14.76 -14.06 -3.18
C VAL A 70 -15.54 -13.97 -4.49
N PHE A 71 -15.93 -15.13 -5.01
CA PHE A 71 -16.69 -15.25 -6.26
C PHE A 71 -18.20 -15.16 -5.97
N MET A 72 -18.81 -14.02 -6.28
CA MET A 72 -20.25 -13.80 -6.15
C MET A 72 -20.99 -14.22 -7.43
N ALA A 73 -22.30 -13.97 -7.57
CA ALA A 73 -23.02 -14.38 -8.78
C ALA A 73 -22.69 -13.50 -10.01
N ASP A 74 -22.45 -12.22 -9.76
CA ASP A 74 -22.35 -11.14 -10.74
C ASP A 74 -20.96 -10.47 -10.77
N LYS A 75 -20.12 -10.72 -9.77
CA LYS A 75 -18.80 -10.07 -9.61
C LYS A 75 -17.80 -10.97 -8.88
N VAL A 76 -16.55 -10.54 -8.89
CA VAL A 76 -15.50 -11.07 -7.99
C VAL A 76 -15.11 -9.96 -7.01
N VAL A 77 -15.02 -10.29 -5.73
CA VAL A 77 -14.66 -9.32 -4.67
C VAL A 77 -13.28 -9.67 -4.14
N PHE A 78 -12.33 -8.74 -4.20
CA PHE A 78 -11.04 -8.86 -3.53
C PHE A 78 -11.18 -8.30 -2.12
N GLN A 79 -11.14 -9.18 -1.11
CA GLN A 79 -11.22 -8.77 0.29
C GLN A 79 -9.93 -8.14 0.80
N ARG A 80 -8.80 -8.46 0.18
CA ARG A 80 -7.46 -8.01 0.55
C ARG A 80 -6.71 -7.50 -0.68
N PHE A 81 -7.16 -6.38 -1.24
CA PHE A 81 -6.38 -5.72 -2.28
C PHE A 81 -5.31 -4.86 -1.62
N ASN A 82 -4.09 -5.39 -1.56
CA ASN A 82 -2.93 -4.58 -1.25
C ASN A 82 -2.57 -3.80 -2.52
N ASP A 83 -3.01 -2.55 -2.57
CA ASP A 83 -2.26 -1.54 -3.30
C ASP A 83 -0.83 -1.59 -2.77
N GLU A 84 0.15 -1.80 -3.64
CA GLU A 84 1.57 -1.95 -3.30
C GLU A 84 2.01 -0.83 -2.33
N TYR A 85 1.49 0.37 -2.57
CA TYR A 85 1.67 1.55 -1.73
C TYR A 85 1.10 1.43 -0.31
N ALA A 86 -0.06 0.79 -0.12
CA ALA A 86 -0.65 0.63 1.21
C ALA A 86 0.24 -0.23 2.12
N SER A 87 0.84 -1.29 1.59
CA SER A 87 1.79 -2.13 2.33
C SER A 87 3.07 -1.37 2.70
N ILE A 88 3.61 -0.58 1.76
CA ILE A 88 4.79 0.26 1.99
C ILE A 88 4.51 1.30 3.07
N VAL A 89 3.40 2.04 2.96
CA VAL A 89 2.97 3.04 3.94
C VAL A 89 2.79 2.41 5.32
N SER A 90 2.19 1.22 5.41
CA SER A 90 2.00 0.53 6.70
C SER A 90 3.31 0.14 7.36
N THR A 91 4.29 -0.31 6.55
CA THR A 91 5.63 -0.68 7.03
C THR A 91 6.36 0.57 7.54
N LEU A 92 6.37 1.64 6.75
CA LEU A 92 6.96 2.92 7.14
C LEU A 92 6.32 3.48 8.41
N ARG A 93 5.00 3.39 8.55
CA ARG A 93 4.29 3.84 9.76
C ARG A 93 4.77 3.10 11.01
N ASN A 94 4.96 1.78 10.93
CA ASN A 94 5.46 0.98 12.05
C ASN A 94 6.92 1.32 12.40
N GLU A 95 7.77 1.50 11.39
CA GLU A 95 9.16 1.90 11.59
C GLU A 95 9.28 3.29 12.21
N VAL A 96 8.50 4.26 11.71
CA VAL A 96 8.40 5.62 12.25
C VAL A 96 7.97 5.58 13.71
N ALA A 97 6.93 4.80 14.05
CA ALA A 97 6.48 4.67 15.43
C ALA A 97 7.58 4.12 16.35
N SER A 98 8.31 3.08 15.90
CA SER A 98 9.42 2.50 16.65
C SER A 98 10.55 3.50 16.89
N ILE A 99 10.96 4.26 15.87
CA ILE A 99 12.00 5.30 16.00
C ILE A 99 11.57 6.37 17.01
N LYS A 100 10.33 6.85 16.91
CA LYS A 100 9.78 7.87 17.81
C LYS A 100 9.75 7.40 19.26
N GLU A 101 9.30 6.17 19.49
CA GLU A 101 9.26 5.59 20.84
C GLU A 101 10.67 5.51 21.44
N ARG A 102 11.66 5.07 20.65
CA ARG A 102 13.06 4.97 21.10
C ARG A 102 13.67 6.33 21.41
N LEU A 103 13.42 7.35 20.58
CA LEU A 103 13.91 8.70 20.82
C LEU A 103 13.30 9.30 22.09
N ARG A 104 11.99 9.13 22.30
CA ARG A 104 11.32 9.59 23.54
C ARG A 104 11.86 8.90 24.78
N ASP A 105 12.01 7.57 24.75
CA ASP A 105 12.56 6.82 25.88
C ASP A 105 13.97 7.30 26.26
N ILE A 106 14.82 7.63 25.28
CA ILE A 106 16.15 8.18 25.54
C ILE A 106 16.06 9.59 26.15
N VAL A 107 15.20 10.46 25.64
CA VAL A 107 15.00 11.81 26.19
C VAL A 107 14.47 11.75 27.63
N ASP A 108 13.51 10.88 27.90
CA ASP A 108 12.97 10.67 29.25
C ASP A 108 14.04 10.16 30.22
N LYS A 109 14.92 9.25 29.77
CA LYS A 109 16.06 8.78 30.55
C LYS A 109 17.07 9.90 30.82
N LEU A 110 17.36 10.76 29.84
CA LEU A 110 18.25 11.91 29.99
C LEU A 110 17.69 12.94 30.99
N ASN A 111 16.39 13.19 30.96
CA ASN A 111 15.71 14.08 31.90
C ASN A 111 15.79 13.53 33.33
N ARG A 112 15.41 12.27 33.53
CA ARG A 112 15.50 11.61 34.85
C ARG A 112 16.94 11.58 35.39
N LEU A 113 17.92 11.33 34.51
CA LEU A 113 19.32 11.35 34.88
C LEU A 113 19.76 12.75 35.35
N SER A 114 19.25 13.81 34.72
CA SER A 114 19.52 15.19 35.12
C SER A 114 18.86 15.55 36.45
N ASP A 115 17.62 15.11 36.68
CA ASP A 115 16.93 15.30 37.96
C ASP A 115 17.69 14.63 39.13
N LEU A 116 18.18 13.40 38.91
CA LEU A 116 18.97 12.67 39.91
C LEU A 116 20.28 13.38 40.26
N LEU A 117 20.95 13.99 39.27
CA LEU A 117 22.14 14.80 39.53
C LEU A 117 21.81 16.03 40.38
N LEU A 118 20.74 16.75 40.02
CA LEU A 118 20.30 17.95 40.74
C LEU A 118 19.90 17.66 42.20
N GLN A 119 19.33 16.47 42.45
CA GLN A 119 18.98 16.01 43.80
C GLN A 119 20.19 15.50 44.60
N GLY A 120 21.39 15.45 43.99
CA GLY A 120 22.58 14.87 44.61
C GLY A 120 22.53 13.34 44.74
N GLY A 121 21.60 12.68 44.04
CA GLY A 121 21.38 11.24 44.12
C GLY A 121 22.42 10.40 43.36
N ILE A 122 23.29 11.03 42.57
CA ILE A 122 24.34 10.38 41.78
C ILE A 122 25.63 11.21 41.76
N LYS A 123 26.77 10.53 41.62
CA LYS A 123 28.07 11.17 41.42
C LYS A 123 28.18 11.74 40.00
N GLU A 124 28.90 12.86 39.88
CA GLU A 124 29.08 13.56 38.60
C GLU A 124 29.76 12.71 37.51
N ASP A 125 30.78 11.93 37.86
CA ASP A 125 31.44 11.02 36.91
C ASP A 125 30.47 9.97 36.36
N LEU A 126 29.65 9.38 37.23
CA LEU A 126 28.65 8.39 36.85
C LEU A 126 27.55 9.02 35.96
N TYR A 127 27.14 10.25 36.28
CA TYR A 127 26.23 11.03 35.45
C TYR A 127 26.80 11.21 34.04
N ARG A 128 28.05 11.66 33.94
CA ARG A 128 28.72 11.93 32.67
C ARG A 128 28.82 10.67 31.80
N ASP A 129 29.22 9.55 32.39
CA ASP A 129 29.34 8.28 31.70
C ASP A 129 28.00 7.77 31.14
N ILE A 130 26.93 7.83 31.94
CA ILE A 130 25.60 7.39 31.52
C ILE A 130 25.05 8.33 30.45
N ARG A 131 25.19 9.64 30.64
CA ARG A 131 24.75 10.65 29.67
C ARG A 131 25.43 10.45 28.32
N GLU A 132 26.74 10.21 28.29
CA GLU A 132 27.46 9.99 27.04
C GLU A 132 26.98 8.72 26.30
N ARG A 133 26.62 7.65 27.03
CA ARG A 133 26.05 6.45 26.41
C ARG A 133 24.67 6.73 25.80
N LEU A 134 23.79 7.40 26.55
CA LEU A 134 22.45 7.78 26.07
C LEU A 134 22.51 8.72 24.88
N GLU A 135 23.41 9.71 24.88
CA GLU A 135 23.61 10.61 23.74
C GLU A 135 24.14 9.87 22.50
N ARG A 136 25.08 8.91 22.68
CA ARG A 136 25.54 8.06 21.57
C ARG A 136 24.41 7.22 20.97
N GLU A 137 23.53 6.69 21.81
CA GLU A 137 22.32 5.99 21.33
C GLU A 137 21.36 6.94 20.62
N ARG A 138 21.12 8.12 21.19
CA ARG A 138 20.28 9.17 20.58
C ARG A 138 20.76 9.53 19.19
N VAL A 139 22.07 9.77 19.02
CA VAL A 139 22.67 10.09 17.71
C VAL A 139 22.47 8.97 16.70
N LYS A 140 22.53 7.70 17.10
CA LYS A 140 22.24 6.57 16.19
C LYS A 140 20.80 6.58 15.71
N TRP A 141 19.85 6.83 16.61
CA TRP A 141 18.43 6.89 16.25
C TRP A 141 18.09 8.12 15.42
N ILE A 142 18.72 9.27 15.66
CA ILE A 142 18.60 10.46 14.80
C ILE A 142 19.08 10.16 13.38
N ARG A 143 20.19 9.43 13.21
CA ARG A 143 20.66 9.02 11.88
C ARG A 143 19.63 8.13 11.17
N GLN A 144 19.14 7.09 11.86
CA GLN A 144 18.10 6.22 11.30
C GLN A 144 16.83 6.99 10.94
N CYS A 145 16.47 7.97 11.75
CA CYS A 145 15.37 8.87 11.42
C CYS A 145 15.63 9.62 10.11
N ASN A 146 16.77 10.29 9.97
CA ASN A 146 17.12 11.03 8.77
C ASN A 146 17.14 10.13 7.53
N ASP A 147 17.65 8.90 7.65
CA ASP A 147 17.64 7.90 6.57
C ASP A 147 16.19 7.55 6.16
N LYS A 148 15.28 7.43 7.12
CA LYS A 148 13.86 7.17 6.85
C LYS A 148 13.13 8.38 6.29
N VAL A 149 13.45 9.60 6.73
CA VAL A 149 12.97 10.84 6.07
C VAL A 149 13.40 10.86 4.61
N GLY A 150 14.66 10.53 4.31
CA GLY A 150 15.17 10.40 2.94
C GLY A 150 14.38 9.37 2.12
N SER A 151 14.17 8.17 2.68
CA SER A 151 13.40 7.10 2.03
C SER A 151 11.95 7.53 1.71
N ILE A 152 11.30 8.25 2.63
CA ILE A 152 9.95 8.78 2.41
C ILE A 152 9.95 9.85 1.31
N ASN A 153 10.96 10.73 1.27
CA ASN A 153 11.10 11.74 0.22
C ASN A 153 11.28 11.12 -1.18
N ASP A 154 12.08 10.07 -1.30
CA ASP A 154 12.29 9.37 -2.57
C ASP A 154 10.97 8.76 -3.09
N LEU A 155 10.18 8.16 -2.21
CA LEU A 155 8.86 7.63 -2.55
C LEU A 155 7.87 8.74 -2.96
N ILE A 156 7.87 9.88 -2.27
CA ILE A 156 7.06 11.03 -2.66
C ILE A 156 7.47 11.52 -4.06
N ALA A 157 8.76 11.61 -4.36
CA ALA A 157 9.25 12.03 -5.67
C ALA A 157 8.91 11.03 -6.79
N GLU A 158 8.85 9.74 -6.49
CA GLU A 158 8.33 8.73 -7.42
C GLU A 158 6.83 8.90 -7.66
N LEU A 159 6.03 9.09 -6.61
CA LEU A 159 4.60 9.35 -6.73
C LEU A 159 4.31 10.62 -7.52
N ASP A 160 5.08 11.70 -7.31
CA ASP A 160 4.94 12.95 -8.05
C ASP A 160 5.18 12.77 -9.54
N ARG A 161 6.18 11.97 -9.93
CA ARG A 161 6.41 11.60 -11.34
C ARG A 161 5.23 10.82 -11.92
N LYS A 162 4.76 9.80 -11.20
CA LYS A 162 3.61 8.98 -11.63
C LYS A 162 2.32 9.80 -11.75
N ILE A 163 2.09 10.74 -10.83
CA ILE A 163 0.97 11.68 -10.90
C ILE A 163 1.10 12.56 -12.14
N GLY A 164 2.27 13.14 -12.39
CA GLY A 164 2.51 13.97 -13.57
C GLY A 164 2.26 13.24 -14.90
N ASP A 165 2.74 12.00 -15.03
CA ASP A 165 2.52 11.18 -16.22
C ASP A 165 1.04 10.85 -16.42
N ALA A 166 0.34 10.47 -15.34
CA ALA A 166 -1.09 10.18 -15.37
C ALA A 166 -1.93 11.43 -15.66
N GLU A 167 -1.58 12.61 -15.13
CA GLU A 167 -2.24 13.88 -15.44
C GLU A 167 -2.06 14.28 -16.91
N LYS A 168 -0.85 14.10 -17.46
CA LYS A 168 -0.59 14.36 -18.88
C LYS A 168 -1.47 13.48 -19.76
N ARG A 169 -1.52 12.17 -19.48
CA ARG A 169 -2.35 11.22 -20.24
C ARG A 169 -3.84 11.54 -20.10
N LYS A 170 -4.29 11.89 -18.89
CA LYS A 170 -5.66 12.38 -18.65
C LYS A 170 -5.97 13.58 -19.54
N GLY A 171 -5.06 14.56 -19.62
CA GLY A 171 -5.23 15.75 -20.47
C GLY A 171 -5.41 15.42 -21.94
N GLU A 172 -4.60 14.50 -22.48
CA GLU A 172 -4.73 14.02 -23.87
C GLU A 172 -6.10 13.39 -24.14
N LEU A 173 -6.57 12.52 -23.23
CA LEU A 173 -7.87 11.87 -23.33
C LEU A 173 -9.02 12.88 -23.19
N MET A 174 -8.91 13.85 -22.28
CA MET A 174 -9.91 14.91 -22.14
C MET A 174 -10.03 15.78 -23.40
N ILE A 175 -8.91 16.09 -24.07
CA ILE A 175 -8.95 16.82 -25.35
C ILE A 175 -9.72 16.01 -26.40
N LYS A 176 -9.42 14.71 -26.54
CA LYS A 176 -10.16 13.80 -27.43
C LYS A 176 -11.65 13.73 -27.09
N GLN A 177 -11.98 13.73 -25.80
CA GLN A 177 -13.38 13.77 -25.34
C GLN A 177 -14.11 15.02 -25.82
N VAL A 178 -13.46 16.18 -25.72
CA VAL A 178 -14.05 17.48 -26.10
C VAL A 178 -14.28 17.56 -27.60
N VAL A 179 -13.35 17.04 -28.42
CA VAL A 179 -13.50 17.06 -29.89
C VAL A 179 -14.37 15.93 -30.43
N GLY A 180 -14.85 15.02 -29.58
CA GLY A 180 -15.74 13.92 -29.96
C GLY A 180 -15.03 12.68 -30.52
N ASP A 181 -13.70 12.63 -30.46
CA ASP A 181 -12.86 11.55 -31.02
C ASP A 181 -12.51 10.46 -30.00
N LEU A 182 -13.10 10.50 -28.81
CA LEU A 182 -12.77 9.56 -27.73
C LEU A 182 -13.46 8.20 -27.94
N GLY A 183 -12.66 7.17 -28.20
CA GLY A 183 -13.14 5.79 -28.32
C GLY A 183 -13.65 5.20 -27.00
N ASP A 184 -14.42 4.11 -27.05
CA ASP A 184 -14.96 3.47 -25.84
C ASP A 184 -13.88 2.83 -24.95
N ASP A 185 -12.77 2.40 -25.54
CA ASP A 185 -11.59 1.94 -24.79
C ASP A 185 -10.90 3.11 -24.08
N GLU A 186 -10.80 4.26 -24.73
CA GLU A 186 -10.19 5.47 -24.17
C GLU A 186 -11.07 6.11 -23.08
N LYS A 187 -12.40 5.97 -23.16
CA LYS A 187 -13.31 6.34 -22.05
C LYS A 187 -13.06 5.50 -20.80
N ARG A 188 -12.82 4.19 -20.97
CA ARG A 188 -12.49 3.29 -19.86
C ARG A 188 -11.13 3.63 -19.26
N GLU A 189 -10.15 3.90 -20.12
CA GLU A 189 -8.82 4.37 -19.72
C GLU A 189 -8.91 5.66 -18.91
N LEU A 190 -9.70 6.65 -19.37
CA LEU A 190 -9.88 7.93 -18.67
C LEU A 190 -10.41 7.74 -17.25
N SER A 191 -11.44 6.90 -17.07
CA SER A 191 -11.97 6.56 -15.74
C SER A 191 -10.94 5.84 -14.88
N GLY A 192 -10.13 4.94 -15.46
CA GLY A 192 -9.07 4.24 -14.75
C GLY A 192 -7.96 5.19 -14.25
N ILE A 193 -7.59 6.17 -15.07
CA ILE A 193 -6.59 7.18 -14.73
C ILE A 193 -7.08 8.08 -13.59
N GLU A 194 -8.36 8.44 -13.55
CA GLU A 194 -8.91 9.23 -12.44
C GLU A 194 -8.85 8.49 -11.11
N GLU A 195 -9.17 7.20 -11.10
CA GLU A 195 -9.05 6.37 -9.91
C GLU A 195 -7.58 6.21 -9.47
N LEU A 196 -6.67 5.97 -10.41
CA LEU A 196 -5.23 5.92 -10.15
C LEU A 196 -4.72 7.23 -9.53
N LEU A 197 -5.08 8.38 -10.11
CA LEU A 197 -4.69 9.69 -9.59
C LEU A 197 -5.18 9.92 -8.15
N ASN A 198 -6.41 9.51 -7.86
CA ASN A 198 -6.96 9.60 -6.50
C ASN A 198 -6.17 8.72 -5.52
N GLN A 199 -5.81 7.50 -5.91
CA GLN A 199 -4.99 6.60 -5.09
C GLN A 199 -3.58 7.16 -4.85
N LEU A 200 -2.88 7.58 -5.91
CA LEU A 200 -1.54 8.15 -5.81
C LEU A 200 -1.50 9.40 -4.92
N ARG A 201 -2.47 10.31 -5.08
CA ARG A 201 -2.58 11.53 -4.27
C ARG A 201 -2.88 11.22 -2.80
N LYS A 202 -3.71 10.21 -2.53
CA LYS A 202 -3.98 9.75 -1.16
C LYS A 202 -2.71 9.21 -0.50
N THR A 203 -2.03 8.27 -1.16
CA THR A 203 -0.75 7.70 -0.68
C THR A 203 0.28 8.79 -0.44
N ARG A 204 0.43 9.72 -1.38
CA ARG A 204 1.33 10.86 -1.25
C ARG A 204 1.04 11.70 0.00
N SER A 205 -0.24 11.96 0.26
CA SER A 205 -0.66 12.72 1.44
C SER A 205 -0.36 11.98 2.75
N GLU A 206 -0.54 10.65 2.77
CA GLU A 206 -0.17 9.82 3.92
C GLU A 206 1.34 9.82 4.18
N LEU A 207 2.15 9.73 3.12
CA LEU A 207 3.62 9.80 3.23
C LEU A 207 4.10 11.18 3.69
N LEU A 208 3.50 12.27 3.19
CA LEU A 208 3.80 13.62 3.65
C LEU A 208 3.51 13.80 5.15
N SER A 209 2.36 13.28 5.62
CA SER A 209 2.03 13.30 7.05
C SER A 209 3.05 12.54 7.88
N LEU A 210 3.40 11.31 7.46
CA LEU A 210 4.41 10.50 8.13
C LEU A 210 5.77 11.18 8.18
N ARG A 211 6.19 11.82 7.09
CA ARG A 211 7.44 12.59 7.04
C ARG A 211 7.42 13.72 8.06
N MET A 212 6.38 14.55 8.05
CA MET A 212 6.26 15.70 8.96
C MET A 212 6.22 15.26 10.43
N GLU A 213 5.56 14.14 10.73
CA GLU A 213 5.57 13.56 12.07
C GLU A 213 6.95 13.10 12.49
N LEU A 214 7.68 12.44 11.60
CA LEU A 214 9.01 11.94 11.86
C LEU A 214 10.01 13.10 12.04
N GLU A 215 9.98 14.11 11.17
CA GLU A 215 10.85 15.30 11.23
C GLU A 215 10.74 16.03 12.58
N LYS A 216 9.53 16.15 13.14
CA LYS A 216 9.30 16.79 14.46
C LYS A 216 9.96 16.07 15.63
N ASP A 217 10.10 14.74 15.56
CA ASP A 217 10.70 13.97 16.64
C ASP A 217 12.23 13.84 16.48
N CYS A 218 12.78 14.25 15.33
CA CYS A 218 14.19 14.08 14.99
C CYS A 218 15.03 15.35 15.09
N TYR A 219 14.37 16.51 15.13
CA TYR A 219 14.95 17.83 15.35
C TYR A 219 14.34 18.47 16.60
#